data_AF-A0A920REU5-F1
#
_entry.id   AF-A0A920REU5-F1
#
_cell.length_a   1.000
_cell.length_b   1.000
_cell.length_c   1.000
_cell.angle_alpha   90.00
_cell.angle_beta   90.00
_cell.angle_gamma   90.00
#
_symmetry.space_group_name_H-M   'P 1'
#
loop_
_entity.id
_entity.type
_entity.pdbx_description
1 polymer ?
#
loop_
_entity_poly.entity_id
_entity_poly.type
_entity_poly.pdbx_seq_one_letter_code
_entity_poly.pdbx_strand_id
1 'polypeptide(L)'
;MASEDIGTADPRALMLALDAAQAYERLGQPEGELALGQAVTYLACAAKSNAVYRAFSAAQHDAAGQGSLEVPKHLRNARHAFETIRAWEGYRYAHDEPDGYARGETYMPAH
;
A
#
# COMPACT_ATOMS: atom_id res chain seq x y z
N MET A 1 5.98 14.14 -3.43
CA MET A 1 7.38 13.67 -3.54
C MET A 1 7.59 12.20 -3.18
N ALA A 2 7.83 11.79 -1.93
CA ALA A 2 8.26 10.40 -1.65
C ALA A 2 7.25 9.32 -2.13
N SER A 3 5.97 9.43 -1.77
CA SER A 3 4.96 8.45 -2.18
C SER A 3 4.39 8.69 -3.60
N GLU A 4 4.40 9.93 -4.07
CA GLU A 4 3.76 10.35 -5.32
C GLU A 4 4.71 10.28 -6.54
N ASP A 5 5.93 10.77 -6.38
CA ASP A 5 6.88 10.95 -7.49
C ASP A 5 7.95 9.86 -7.53
N ILE A 6 8.16 9.12 -6.43
CA ILE A 6 9.15 8.04 -6.32
C ILE A 6 8.43 6.69 -6.10
N GLY A 7 7.53 6.62 -5.12
CA GLY A 7 6.70 5.44 -4.88
C GLY A 7 7.53 4.17 -4.71
N THR A 8 7.13 3.09 -5.39
CA THR A 8 7.84 1.80 -5.34
C THR A 8 9.10 1.74 -6.21
N ALA A 9 9.43 2.80 -6.97
CA ALA A 9 10.71 2.85 -7.69
C ALA A 9 11.90 2.95 -6.73
N ASP A 10 11.70 3.58 -5.57
CA ASP A 10 12.60 3.47 -4.43
C ASP A 10 11.83 3.58 -3.10
N PRO A 11 11.38 2.45 -2.52
CA PRO A 11 10.54 2.45 -1.31
C PRO A 11 11.20 3.08 -0.08
N ARG A 12 12.53 3.21 -0.06
CA ARG A 12 13.28 3.78 1.07
C ARG A 12 13.07 5.29 1.18
N ALA A 13 12.65 5.95 0.10
CA ALA A 13 12.46 7.41 0.04
C ALA A 13 11.51 7.93 1.13
N LEU A 14 10.46 7.18 1.47
CA LEU A 14 9.53 7.57 2.52
C LEU A 14 10.19 7.56 3.90
N MET A 15 10.93 6.50 4.22
CA MET A 15 11.63 6.38 5.50
C MET A 15 12.68 7.47 5.66
N LEU A 16 13.48 7.71 4.62
CA LEU A 16 14.51 8.76 4.64
C LEU A 16 13.91 10.16 4.88
N ALA A 17 12.77 10.46 4.26
CA ALA A 17 12.07 11.73 4.48
C ALA A 17 11.54 11.85 5.91
N LEU A 18 11.00 10.77 6.49
CA LEU A 18 10.54 10.73 7.88
C LEU A 18 11.70 10.89 8.87
N ASP A 19 12.82 10.21 8.62
CA ASP A 19 14.02 10.30 9.46
C ASP A 19 14.60 11.71 9.44
N ALA A 20 14.59 12.39 8.29
CA ALA A 20 15.00 13.78 8.19
C ALA A 20 14.06 14.73 8.95
N ALA A 21 12.75 14.51 8.88
CA ALA A 21 11.79 15.28 9.66
C ALA A 21 12.01 15.08 11.17
N GLN A 22 12.21 13.82 11.59
CA GLN A 22 12.49 13.50 13.00
C GLN A 22 13.83 14.09 13.46
N ALA A 23 14.86 14.10 12.61
CA ALA A 23 16.13 14.74 12.92
C ALA A 23 15.96 16.25 13.13
N TYR A 24 15.17 16.90 12.28
CA TYR A 24 14.85 18.32 12.43
C TYR A 24 14.13 18.61 13.75
N GLU A 25 13.10 17.84 14.08
CA GLU A 25 12.35 17.99 15.33
C GLU A 25 13.22 17.85 16.59
N ARG A 26 14.25 16.99 16.53
CA ARG A 26 15.12 16.72 17.67
C ARG A 26 16.31 17.65 17.79
N LEU A 27 16.90 18.06 16.66
CA LEU A 27 18.16 18.81 16.63
C LEU A 27 17.96 20.31 16.38
N GLY A 28 16.88 20.69 15.70
CA GLY A 28 16.68 22.08 15.27
C GLY A 28 17.78 22.55 14.32
N GLN A 29 18.06 23.86 14.30
CA GLN A 29 19.11 24.42 13.46
C GLN A 29 20.50 24.34 14.11
N PRO A 30 21.59 24.19 13.31
CA PRO A 30 21.59 24.00 11.85
C PRO A 30 21.46 22.54 11.38
N GLU A 31 21.73 21.54 12.22
CA GLU A 31 21.84 20.14 11.82
C GLU A 31 20.54 19.56 11.23
N GLY A 32 19.39 19.98 11.74
CA GLY A 32 18.09 19.61 11.20
C GLY A 32 17.89 20.09 9.77
N GLU A 33 18.34 21.30 9.43
CA GLU A 33 18.25 21.80 8.05
C GLU A 33 19.15 21.01 7.11
N LEU A 34 20.33 20.59 7.58
CA LEU A 34 21.21 19.71 6.81
C LEU A 34 20.55 18.35 6.55
N ALA A 35 19.83 17.79 7.54
CA ALA A 35 19.09 16.55 7.37
C ALA A 35 17.98 16.69 6.31
N LEU A 36 17.23 17.79 6.33
CA LEU A 36 16.22 18.08 5.31
C LEU A 36 16.86 18.28 3.92
N GLY A 37 17.99 18.98 3.83
CA GLY A 37 18.74 19.17 2.60
C GLY A 37 19.25 17.85 1.99
N GLN A 38 19.75 16.95 2.84
CA GLN A 38 20.12 15.59 2.44
C GLN A 38 18.92 14.83 1.87
N ALA A 39 17.77 14.91 2.52
CA ALA A 39 16.55 14.25 2.05
C ALA A 39 16.08 14.81 0.70
N VAL A 40 16.03 16.13 0.53
CA VAL A 40 15.62 16.74 -0.74
C VAL A 40 16.56 16.33 -1.88
N THR A 41 17.87 16.32 -1.63
CA THR A 41 18.87 15.91 -2.64
C THR A 41 18.68 14.45 -3.04
N TYR A 42 18.45 13.57 -2.07
CA TYR A 42 18.12 12.17 -2.34
C TYR A 42 16.87 12.03 -3.20
N LEU A 43 15.77 12.69 -2.81
CA LEU A 43 14.51 12.63 -3.54
C LEU A 43 14.64 13.18 -4.97
N ALA A 44 15.45 14.22 -5.18
CA ALA A 44 15.73 14.78 -6.49
C ALA A 44 16.41 13.78 -7.42
N CYS A 45 17.37 12.99 -6.91
CA CYS A 45 18.12 12.00 -7.69
C CYS A 45 17.47 10.61 -7.78
N ALA A 46 16.52 10.29 -6.91
CA ALA A 46 15.86 8.98 -6.88
C ALA A 46 15.12 8.64 -8.21
N ALA A 47 15.00 7.36 -8.52
CA ALA A 47 14.17 6.90 -9.62
C ALA A 47 12.71 7.38 -9.44
N LYS A 48 12.09 7.87 -10.52
CA LYS A 48 10.75 8.48 -10.45
C LYS A 48 9.69 7.51 -10.94
N SER A 49 8.60 7.40 -10.20
CA SER A 49 7.42 6.62 -10.59
C SER A 49 6.18 7.16 -9.89
N ASN A 50 5.20 7.56 -10.70
CA ASN A 50 3.86 7.91 -10.23
C ASN A 50 2.86 6.74 -10.32
N ALA A 51 3.33 5.51 -10.54
CA ALA A 51 2.48 4.35 -10.76
C ALA A 51 1.56 4.08 -9.56
N VAL A 52 2.08 4.18 -8.33
CA VAL A 52 1.30 4.02 -7.10
C VAL A 52 0.23 5.11 -7.00
N TYR A 53 0.61 6.37 -7.23
CA TYR A 53 -0.32 7.49 -7.20
C TYR A 53 -1.48 7.31 -8.19
N ARG A 54 -1.16 6.96 -9.44
CA ARG A 54 -2.17 6.72 -10.47
C ARG A 54 -3.07 5.53 -10.16
N ALA A 55 -2.49 4.41 -9.71
CA ALA A 55 -3.26 3.23 -9.33
C ALA A 55 -4.22 3.51 -8.17
N PHE A 56 -3.76 4.22 -7.15
CA PHE A 56 -4.60 4.59 -6.00
C PHE A 56 -5.70 5.59 -6.38
N SER A 57 -5.38 6.56 -7.25
CA SER A 57 -6.38 7.50 -7.76
C SER A 57 -7.48 6.79 -8.58
N ALA A 58 -7.10 5.83 -9.44
CA ALA A 58 -8.05 5.02 -10.18
C ALA A 58 -8.94 4.17 -9.25
N ALA A 59 -8.34 3.50 -8.26
CA ALA A 59 -9.09 2.69 -7.29
C ALA A 59 -10.10 3.53 -6.47
N GLN A 60 -9.73 4.76 -6.08
CA GLN A 60 -10.65 5.67 -5.41
C GLN A 60 -11.80 6.10 -6.32
N HIS A 61 -11.52 6.37 -7.61
CA HIS A 61 -12.55 6.69 -8.58
C HIS A 61 -13.53 5.52 -8.76
N ASP A 62 -13.01 4.31 -8.91
CA ASP A 62 -13.82 3.10 -9.03
C ASP A 62 -14.70 2.88 -7.81
N ALA A 63 -14.14 3.01 -6.60
CA ALA A 63 -14.90 2.89 -5.36
C ALA A 63 -16.01 3.95 -5.23
N ALA A 64 -15.75 5.19 -5.66
CA ALA A 64 -16.74 6.26 -5.65
C ALA A 64 -17.83 6.08 -6.73
N GLY A 65 -17.47 5.54 -7.90
CA GLY A 65 -18.36 5.39 -9.06
C GLY A 65 -19.19 4.11 -9.06
N GLN A 66 -18.67 3.01 -8.53
CA GLN A 66 -19.30 1.68 -8.58
C GLN A 66 -20.19 1.37 -7.36
N GLY A 67 -20.18 2.23 -6.34
CA GLY A 67 -20.95 2.06 -5.12
C GLY A 67 -20.44 0.91 -4.25
N SER A 68 -21.29 0.43 -3.33
CA SER A 68 -20.91 -0.58 -2.33
C SER A 68 -21.09 -2.01 -2.85
N LEU A 69 -20.25 -2.43 -3.79
CA LEU A 69 -20.22 -3.82 -4.24
C LEU A 69 -19.97 -4.78 -3.07
N GLU A 70 -20.67 -5.90 -3.08
CA GLU A 70 -20.55 -6.92 -2.06
C GLU A 70 -19.16 -7.59 -2.10
N VAL A 71 -18.56 -7.81 -0.92
CA VAL A 71 -17.31 -8.56 -0.81
C VAL A 71 -17.55 -10.01 -1.27
N PRO A 72 -16.69 -10.59 -2.13
CA PRO A 72 -16.79 -12.00 -2.53
C PRO A 72 -16.90 -12.92 -1.31
N LYS A 73 -17.79 -13.93 -1.39
CA LYS A 73 -18.13 -14.77 -0.22
C LYS A 73 -16.91 -15.41 0.42
N HIS A 74 -15.99 -15.93 -0.40
CA HIS A 74 -14.75 -16.57 0.03
C HIS A 74 -13.74 -15.62 0.67
N LEU A 75 -13.97 -14.30 0.65
CA LEU A 75 -13.13 -13.28 1.30
C LEU A 75 -13.80 -12.64 2.53
N ARG A 76 -15.04 -13.03 2.87
CA ARG A 76 -15.75 -12.44 4.00
C ARG A 76 -15.21 -12.97 5.33
N ASN A 77 -15.04 -12.08 6.31
CA ASN A 77 -14.74 -12.49 7.66
C ASN A 77 -15.98 -13.13 8.33
N ALA A 78 -15.81 -14.30 8.96
CA ALA A 78 -16.84 -14.94 9.77
C ALA A 78 -16.92 -14.25 11.15
N ARG A 79 -18.10 -13.77 11.53
CA ARG A 79 -18.29 -13.12 12.85
C ARG A 79 -18.58 -14.13 13.96
N HIS A 80 -19.07 -15.33 13.62
CA HIS A 80 -19.40 -16.39 14.58
C HIS A 80 -18.90 -17.77 14.11
N ALA A 81 -18.60 -18.65 15.07
CA ALA A 81 -18.01 -19.98 14.80
C ALA A 81 -18.87 -20.89 13.91
N PHE A 82 -20.21 -20.73 13.92
CA PHE A 82 -21.11 -21.50 13.08
C PHE A 82 -21.16 -21.01 11.62
N GLU A 83 -20.78 -19.75 11.38
CA GLU A 83 -20.71 -19.15 10.03
C GLU A 83 -19.39 -19.47 9.34
N THR A 84 -18.36 -19.83 10.11
CA THR A 84 -17.01 -20.21 9.66
C THR A 84 -17.08 -21.20 8.50
N ILE A 85 -17.84 -22.29 8.64
CA ILE A 85 -17.88 -23.35 7.60
C ILE A 85 -18.36 -22.81 6.25
N ARG A 86 -19.24 -21.80 6.23
CA ARG A 86 -19.79 -21.19 5.00
C ARG A 86 -19.00 -19.98 4.50
N ALA A 87 -18.37 -19.22 5.40
CA ALA A 87 -17.60 -18.02 5.04
C ALA A 87 -16.23 -18.39 4.43
N TRP A 88 -15.61 -19.47 4.91
CA TRP A 88 -14.35 -19.98 4.37
C TRP A 88 -14.54 -20.96 3.20
N GLU A 89 -15.79 -21.27 2.83
CA GLU A 89 -16.08 -22.13 1.69
C GLU A 89 -15.57 -21.48 0.41
N GLY A 90 -14.55 -22.10 -0.20
CA GLY A 90 -13.85 -21.57 -1.36
C GLY A 90 -12.72 -20.58 -1.05
N TYR A 91 -12.44 -20.24 0.22
CA TYR A 91 -11.26 -19.46 0.56
C TYR A 91 -9.99 -20.28 0.32
N ARG A 92 -9.04 -19.68 -0.36
CA ARG A 92 -7.74 -20.30 -0.66
C ARG A 92 -6.64 -19.61 0.12
N TYR A 93 -6.05 -20.33 1.06
CA TYR A 93 -4.95 -19.83 1.88
C TYR A 93 -3.64 -19.92 1.10
N ALA A 94 -3.17 -18.77 0.60
CA ALA A 94 -2.05 -18.72 -0.33
C ALA A 94 -0.75 -19.36 0.21
N HIS A 95 -0.51 -19.36 1.53
CA HIS A 95 0.68 -19.96 2.12
C HIS A 95 0.73 -21.50 2.02
N ASP A 96 -0.43 -22.16 1.88
CA ASP A 96 -0.50 -23.61 1.69
C ASP A 96 -0.42 -24.00 0.20
N GLU A 97 -0.37 -23.02 -0.70
CA GLU A 97 -0.31 -23.25 -2.14
C GLU A 97 1.13 -23.22 -2.67
N PRO A 98 1.37 -23.86 -3.83
CA PRO A 98 2.65 -23.76 -4.52
C PRO A 98 3.08 -22.30 -4.68
N ASP A 99 4.36 -22.02 -4.40
CA ASP A 99 4.97 -20.70 -4.47
C ASP A 99 4.37 -19.62 -3.55
N GLY A 100 3.48 -20.00 -2.61
CA GLY A 100 2.81 -19.04 -1.75
C GLY A 100 1.76 -18.20 -2.51
N TYR A 101 1.21 -18.71 -3.60
CA TYR A 101 0.31 -17.96 -4.49
C TYR A 101 -0.90 -18.77 -4.97
N ALA A 102 -2.10 -18.29 -4.66
CA ALA A 102 -3.36 -18.90 -5.05
C ALA A 102 -3.71 -18.65 -6.54
N ARG A 103 -3.09 -19.42 -7.45
CA ARG A 103 -3.28 -19.24 -8.90
C ARG A 103 -4.75 -19.41 -9.30
N GLY A 104 -5.31 -18.42 -10.01
CA GLY A 104 -6.70 -18.44 -10.48
C GLY A 104 -7.73 -17.96 -9.46
N GLU A 105 -7.28 -17.50 -8.28
CA GLU A 105 -8.15 -16.82 -7.31
C GLU A 105 -8.58 -15.44 -7.83
N THR A 106 -9.80 -15.03 -7.51
CA THR A 106 -10.34 -13.70 -7.84
C THR A 106 -10.57 -12.90 -6.56
N TYR A 107 -9.84 -11.79 -6.43
CA TYR A 107 -9.93 -10.90 -5.27
C TYR A 107 -10.88 -9.71 -5.46
N MET A 108 -11.32 -9.47 -6.70
CA MET A 108 -12.27 -8.40 -7.03
C MET A 108 -13.72 -8.93 -7.00
N PRO A 109 -14.72 -8.07 -6.76
CA PRO A 109 -16.12 -8.42 -6.96
C PRO A 109 -16.40 -8.87 -8.41
N ALA A 110 -17.41 -9.70 -8.61
CA ALA A 110 -17.94 -9.95 -9.95
C ALA A 110 -18.67 -8.69 -10.45
N HIS A 111 -18.42 -8.30 -11.70
CA HIS A 111 -19.16 -7.23 -12.39
C HIS A 111 -20.53 -7.72 -12.88
#